data_AF-A0A4U9D3S7-F1
#
_entry.id   AF-A0A4U9D3S7-F1
#
_cell.length_a   1.000
_cell.length_b   1.000
_cell.length_c   1.000
_cell.angle_alpha   90.00
_cell.angle_beta   90.00
_cell.angle_gamma   90.00
#
_symmetry.space_group_name_H-M   'P 1'
#
loop_
_entity.id
_entity.type
_entity.pdbx_description
1 polymer ?
#
loop_
_entity_poly.entity_id
_entity_poly.type
_entity_poly.pdbx_seq_one_letter_code
_entity_poly.pdbx_strand_id
1 'polypeptide(L)'
;MKSVVRRSLLDDTPRVTGHVVYRAVVEAADMPEDLRINAPVLWAGPHCHLVHYPLRGGKQYNLVVTFHSRQQEEWGVRDGSKEEVLSYFQGIHPRPRQMLDKPTSWRRWSTADREPGREVG
;
A
#
# COMPACT_ATOMS: atom_id res chain seq x y z
N MET A 1 7.62 -0.42 -12.17
CA MET A 1 8.85 0.23 -12.70
C MET A 1 8.60 0.72 -14.13
N LYS A 2 8.81 2.01 -14.45
CA LYS A 2 8.79 2.51 -15.85
C LYS A 2 10.19 2.29 -16.44
N SER A 3 10.38 1.21 -17.20
CA SER A 3 11.63 1.00 -17.93
C SER A 3 11.51 1.65 -19.30
N VAL A 4 12.36 2.65 -19.58
CA VAL A 4 12.37 3.38 -20.85
C VAL A 4 13.04 2.56 -21.96
N VAL A 5 13.97 1.66 -21.59
CA VAL A 5 14.78 0.83 -22.51
C VAL A 5 13.96 -0.28 -23.18
N ARG A 6 12.90 -0.78 -22.53
CA ARG A 6 12.10 -1.90 -23.06
C ARG A 6 11.04 -1.47 -24.08
N ARG A 7 10.67 -0.18 -24.11
CA ARG A 7 9.66 0.37 -25.02
C ARG A 7 10.06 0.26 -26.50
N SER A 8 11.36 0.14 -26.78
CA SER A 8 11.90 -0.06 -28.12
C SER A 8 12.04 -1.53 -28.53
N LEU A 9 11.77 -2.49 -27.63
CA LEU A 9 12.03 -3.91 -27.87
C LEU A 9 10.77 -4.80 -27.82
N LEU A 10 9.74 -4.43 -27.05
CA LEU A 10 8.54 -5.24 -26.85
C LEU A 10 7.29 -4.35 -26.77
N ASP A 11 6.23 -4.72 -27.49
CA ASP A 11 4.91 -4.07 -27.42
C ASP A 11 4.13 -4.61 -26.20
N ASP A 12 4.58 -4.22 -25.01
CA ASP A 12 4.10 -4.73 -23.73
C ASP A 12 3.44 -3.60 -22.92
N THR A 13 2.15 -3.36 -23.19
CA THR A 13 1.37 -2.32 -22.54
C THR A 13 0.99 -2.78 -21.12
N PRO A 14 1.33 -2.02 -20.05
CA PRO A 14 1.01 -2.43 -18.67
C PRO A 14 -0.51 -2.52 -18.44
N ARG A 15 -0.98 -3.62 -17.84
CA ARG A 15 -2.40 -3.82 -17.50
C ARG A 15 -2.63 -3.43 -16.04
N VAL A 16 -3.47 -2.43 -15.80
CA VAL A 16 -3.83 -2.02 -14.43
C VAL A 16 -4.61 -3.13 -13.73
N THR A 17 -4.15 -3.58 -12.55
CA THR A 17 -4.75 -4.72 -11.81
C THR A 17 -5.92 -4.33 -10.94
N GLY A 18 -6.10 -3.04 -10.68
CA GLY A 18 -7.04 -2.53 -9.68
C GLY A 18 -6.51 -2.56 -8.25
N HIS A 19 -5.34 -3.14 -7.97
CA HIS A 19 -4.76 -3.08 -6.62
C HIS A 19 -4.13 -1.72 -6.36
N VAL A 20 -4.53 -1.11 -5.24
CA VAL A 20 -4.05 0.16 -4.75
C VAL A 20 -3.29 -0.07 -3.45
N VAL A 21 -2.10 0.53 -3.36
CA VAL A 21 -1.23 0.49 -2.19
C VAL A 21 -1.09 1.91 -1.66
N TYR A 22 -1.20 2.03 -0.36
CA TYR A 22 -1.05 3.27 0.39
C TYR A 22 0.08 3.10 1.40
N ARG A 23 0.95 4.10 1.52
CA ARG A 23 2.01 4.13 2.52
C ARG A 23 2.00 5.41 3.31
N ALA A 24 2.32 5.27 4.59
CA ALA A 24 2.51 6.37 5.50
C ALA A 24 3.56 6.02 6.55
N VAL A 25 4.10 7.05 7.21
CA VAL A 25 4.96 6.90 8.38
C VAL A 25 4.25 7.51 9.58
N VAL A 26 4.31 6.82 10.71
CA VAL A 26 3.80 7.28 12.01
C VAL A 26 4.97 7.37 12.97
N GLU A 27 5.08 8.49 13.70
CA GLU A 27 6.06 8.64 14.77
C GLU A 27 5.72 7.70 15.93
N ALA A 28 6.72 7.14 16.61
CA ALA A 28 6.48 6.19 17.70
C ALA A 28 5.62 6.78 18.83
N ALA A 29 5.69 8.10 19.04
CA ALA A 29 4.87 8.82 20.02
C ALA A 29 3.36 8.73 19.72
N ASP A 30 2.98 8.74 18.45
CA ASP A 30 1.58 8.69 18.00
C ASP A 30 1.07 7.26 17.77
N MET A 31 1.99 6.29 17.76
CA MET A 31 1.70 4.87 17.55
C MET A 31 1.04 4.25 18.80
N PRO A 32 -0.07 3.49 18.66
CA PRO A 32 -0.67 2.75 19.77
C PRO A 32 0.34 1.80 20.41
N GLU A 33 0.44 1.82 21.75
CA GLU A 33 1.48 1.12 22.49
C GLU A 33 1.49 -0.39 22.24
N ASP A 34 0.30 -1.01 22.19
CA ASP A 34 0.11 -2.44 21.94
C ASP A 34 0.46 -2.87 20.50
N LEU A 35 0.73 -1.92 19.61
CA LEU A 35 1.11 -2.12 18.21
C LEU A 35 2.56 -1.69 17.93
N ARG A 36 3.33 -1.32 18.96
CA ARG A 36 4.78 -1.04 18.87
C ARG A 36 5.59 -2.34 18.85
N ILE A 37 5.31 -3.17 17.86
CA ILE A 37 5.91 -4.51 17.72
C ILE A 37 7.25 -4.38 16.98
N ASN A 38 8.33 -4.93 17.54
CA ASN A 38 9.66 -4.91 16.92
C ASN A 38 9.83 -5.97 15.81
N ALA A 39 8.82 -6.09 14.94
CA ALA A 39 8.79 -7.02 13.82
C ALA A 39 7.72 -6.57 12.80
N PRO A 40 7.81 -7.01 11.53
CA PRO A 40 6.70 -6.87 10.60
C PRO A 40 5.48 -7.66 11.05
N VAL A 41 4.30 -7.04 10.99
CA VAL A 41 3.03 -7.70 11.27
C VAL A 41 2.05 -7.37 10.15
N LEU A 42 1.30 -8.40 9.75
CA LEU A 42 0.25 -8.32 8.75
C LEU A 42 -1.10 -8.52 9.41
N TRP A 43 -2.03 -7.64 9.09
CA TRP A 43 -3.43 -7.69 9.48
C TRP A 43 -4.26 -7.87 8.21
N ALA A 44 -4.88 -9.04 8.06
CA ALA A 44 -5.73 -9.34 6.91
C ALA A 44 -7.19 -8.97 7.21
N GLY A 45 -7.88 -8.45 6.19
CA GLY A 45 -9.33 -8.24 6.19
C GLY A 45 -9.93 -8.66 4.84
N PRO A 46 -11.26 -8.60 4.69
CA PRO A 46 -11.91 -8.91 3.42
C PRO A 46 -11.42 -7.96 2.31
N HIS A 47 -10.75 -8.51 1.30
CA HIS A 47 -10.21 -7.77 0.14
C HIS A 47 -9.21 -6.65 0.47
N CYS A 48 -8.63 -6.64 1.67
CA CYS A 48 -7.63 -5.66 2.09
C CYS A 48 -6.64 -6.25 3.10
N HIS A 49 -5.47 -5.62 3.23
CA HIS A 49 -4.54 -5.92 4.32
C HIS A 49 -3.75 -4.68 4.73
N LEU A 50 -3.39 -4.62 6.01
CA LEU A 50 -2.49 -3.63 6.59
C LEU A 50 -1.23 -4.33 7.07
N VAL A 51 -0.07 -3.87 6.62
CA VAL A 51 1.24 -4.24 7.16
C VAL A 51 1.80 -3.06 7.93
N HIS A 52 2.38 -3.33 9.10
CA HIS A 52 3.20 -2.35 9.79
C HIS A 52 4.54 -2.93 10.22
N TYR A 53 5.57 -2.09 10.33
CA TYR A 53 6.88 -2.47 10.88
C TYR A 53 7.66 -1.24 11.36
N PRO A 54 8.55 -1.40 12.35
CA PRO A 54 9.38 -0.31 12.85
C PRO A 54 10.41 0.13 11.81
N LEU A 55 10.69 1.43 11.82
CA LEU A 55 11.77 2.09 11.09
C LEU A 55 12.70 2.79 12.09
N ARG A 56 13.92 3.10 11.66
CA ARG A 56 14.87 3.92 12.42
C ARG A 56 15.05 3.48 13.89
N GLY A 57 15.15 2.16 14.11
CA GLY A 57 15.28 1.58 15.44
C GLY A 57 14.03 1.71 16.32
N GLY A 58 12.83 1.74 15.73
CA GLY A 58 11.56 1.83 16.44
C GLY A 58 11.10 3.26 16.75
N LYS A 59 11.79 4.28 16.23
CA LYS A 59 11.38 5.70 16.36
C LYS A 59 10.20 6.06 15.45
N GLN A 60 10.01 5.30 14.38
CA GLN A 60 8.95 5.47 13.40
C GLN A 60 8.37 4.11 13.04
N TYR A 61 7.15 4.09 12.50
CA TYR A 61 6.50 2.90 11.98
C TYR A 61 6.05 3.17 10.55
N ASN A 62 6.42 2.28 9.64
CA ASN A 62 5.86 2.29 8.29
C ASN A 62 4.50 1.59 8.33
N LEU A 63 3.47 2.21 7.77
CA LEU A 63 2.19 1.61 7.49
C LEU A 63 2.05 1.39 5.99
N VAL A 64 1.61 0.20 5.60
CA VAL A 64 1.29 -0.16 4.22
C VAL A 64 -0.09 -0.76 4.19
N VAL A 65 -1.06 -0.08 3.58
CA VAL A 65 -2.38 -0.65 3.34
C VAL A 65 -2.56 -0.97 1.87
N THR A 66 -3.14 -2.11 1.59
CA THR A 66 -3.42 -2.57 0.22
C THR A 66 -4.86 -3.01 0.13
N PHE A 67 -5.53 -2.63 -0.95
CA PHE A 67 -6.90 -3.04 -1.24
C PHE A 67 -7.13 -3.10 -2.75
N HIS A 68 -8.16 -3.82 -3.18
CA HIS A 68 -8.65 -3.74 -4.55
C HIS A 68 -9.59 -2.54 -4.69
N SER A 69 -9.30 -1.64 -5.62
CA SER A 69 -10.13 -0.46 -5.87
C SER A 69 -11.52 -0.84 -6.34
N ARG A 70 -12.51 -0.06 -5.91
CA ARG A 70 -13.90 -0.07 -6.41
C ARG A 70 -14.05 0.71 -7.71
N GLN A 71 -13.02 1.45 -8.12
CA GLN A 71 -13.00 2.29 -9.31
C GLN A 71 -11.97 1.78 -10.32
N GLN A 72 -12.09 2.23 -11.56
CA GLN A 72 -11.05 1.99 -12.55
C GLN A 72 -9.81 2.82 -12.20
N GLU A 73 -8.67 2.14 -12.10
CA GLU A 73 -7.41 2.76 -11.71
C GLU A 73 -6.57 3.14 -12.93
N GLU A 74 -5.77 4.19 -12.75
CA GLU A 74 -4.71 4.57 -13.68
C GLU A 74 -3.37 4.33 -13.02
N TRP A 75 -2.40 3.80 -13.78
CA TRP A 75 -1.09 3.52 -13.24
C TRP A 75 -0.34 4.81 -12.86
N GLY A 76 -0.12 5.02 -11.55
CA GLY A 76 0.52 6.24 -11.09
C GLY A 76 0.79 6.27 -9.59
N VAL A 77 1.38 7.40 -9.16
CA VAL A 77 1.58 7.75 -7.76
C VAL A 77 1.00 9.14 -7.52
N ARG A 78 0.25 9.31 -6.42
CA ARG A 78 -0.32 10.58 -6.01
C ARG A 78 -0.41 10.69 -4.48
N ASP A 79 -0.79 11.86 -3.99
CA ASP A 79 -1.19 11.98 -2.59
C ASP A 79 -2.49 11.21 -2.36
N GLY A 80 -2.53 10.54 -1.21
CA GLY A 80 -3.61 9.66 -0.82
C GLY A 80 -4.60 10.33 0.12
N SER A 81 -5.86 9.92 0.05
CA SER A 81 -6.90 10.34 0.98
C SER A 81 -6.98 9.37 2.17
N LYS A 82 -6.98 9.92 3.37
CA LYS A 82 -7.23 9.16 4.60
C LYS A 82 -8.64 8.57 4.59
N GLU A 83 -9.62 9.31 4.07
CA GLU A 83 -11.02 8.91 3.94
C GLU A 83 -11.15 7.70 3.01
N GLU A 84 -10.42 7.68 1.89
CA GLU A 84 -10.35 6.50 1.00
C GLU A 84 -9.86 5.29 1.80
N VAL A 85 -8.73 5.39 2.50
CA VAL A 85 -8.19 4.30 3.34
C VAL A 85 -9.24 3.79 4.34
N LEU A 86 -9.84 4.68 5.13
CA LEU A 86 -10.82 4.30 6.15
C LEU A 86 -12.05 3.60 5.54
N SER A 87 -12.46 3.97 4.33
CA SER A 87 -13.61 3.37 3.63
C SER A 87 -13.41 1.90 3.23
N TYR A 88 -12.16 1.44 3.07
CA TYR A 88 -11.83 0.04 2.74
C TYR A 88 -11.53 -0.82 3.97
N PHE A 89 -11.23 -0.19 5.11
CA PHE A 89 -10.81 -0.89 6.32
C PHE A 89 -11.90 -0.94 7.39
N GLN A 90 -13.17 -0.82 7.00
CA GLN A 90 -14.29 -0.89 7.94
C GLN A 90 -14.43 -2.26 8.61
N GLY A 91 -14.11 -3.34 7.90
CA GLY A 91 -14.21 -4.73 8.36
C GLY A 91 -12.93 -5.31 8.95
N ILE A 92 -11.86 -4.52 9.09
CA ILE A 92 -10.64 -4.99 9.77
C ILE A 92 -10.86 -5.00 11.29
N HIS A 93 -10.14 -5.88 11.98
CA HIS A 93 -10.17 -5.96 13.44
C HIS A 93 -9.95 -4.56 14.09
N PRO A 94 -10.65 -4.20 15.19
CA PRO A 94 -10.54 -2.87 15.80
C PRO A 94 -9.10 -2.48 16.18
N ARG A 95 -8.30 -3.47 16.59
CA ARG A 95 -6.89 -3.27 16.99
C ARG A 95 -6.05 -2.58 15.90
N PRO A 96 -5.81 -3.15 14.71
CA PRO A 96 -5.06 -2.48 13.65
C PRO A 96 -5.72 -1.19 13.13
N ARG A 97 -7.05 -1.06 13.24
CA ARG A 97 -7.77 0.14 12.80
C ARG A 97 -7.32 1.40 13.54
N GLN A 98 -6.88 1.28 14.80
CA GLN A 98 -6.37 2.39 15.62
C GLN A 98 -5.22 3.16 14.96
N MET A 99 -4.47 2.53 14.04
CA MET A 99 -3.34 3.15 13.36
C MET A 99 -3.75 4.02 12.17
N LEU A 100 -4.86 3.71 11.51
CA LEU A 100 -5.21 4.29 10.21
C LEU A 100 -5.47 5.79 10.28
N ASP A 101 -5.83 6.28 11.47
CA ASP A 101 -6.08 7.69 11.73
C ASP A 101 -4.84 8.51 12.09
N LYS A 102 -3.71 7.85 12.38
CA LYS A 102 -2.49 8.49 12.92
C LYS A 102 -1.66 9.23 11.87
N PRO A 103 -1.47 8.72 10.64
CA PRO A 103 -0.74 9.47 9.62
C PRO A 103 -1.35 10.83 9.31
N THR A 104 -0.49 11.83 9.15
CA THR A 104 -0.86 13.16 8.66
C THR A 104 -0.92 13.24 7.14
N SER A 105 -0.24 12.32 6.45
CA SER A 105 -0.23 12.23 5.00
C SER A 105 -0.09 10.77 4.55
N TRP A 106 -0.69 10.49 3.40
CA TRP A 106 -0.57 9.21 2.73
C TRP A 106 -0.03 9.41 1.32
N ARG A 107 0.79 8.47 0.87
CA ARG A 107 1.13 8.33 -0.54
C ARG A 107 0.38 7.13 -1.09
N ARG A 108 -0.19 7.26 -2.29
CA ARG A 108 -1.02 6.27 -2.96
C ARG A 108 -0.35 5.85 -4.27
N TRP A 109 -0.30 4.54 -4.50
CA TRP A 109 0.17 3.91 -5.73
C TRP A 109 -0.92 3.00 -6.27
N SER A 110 -1.30 3.19 -7.52
CA SER A 110 -2.09 2.21 -8.25
C SER A 110 -1.13 1.28 -8.96
N THR A 111 -1.33 -0.03 -8.85
CA THR A 111 -0.43 -1.01 -9.45
C THR A 111 -0.94 -1.46 -10.81
N ALA A 112 0.01 -1.63 -11.74
CA ALA A 112 -0.22 -2.32 -13.00
C ALA A 112 0.61 -3.58 -12.99
N ASP A 113 -0.02 -4.68 -13.36
CA ASP A 113 0.69 -5.91 -13.67
C ASP A 113 1.28 -5.79 -15.06
N ARG A 114 2.25 -6.66 -15.29
CA ARG A 114 2.70 -7.00 -16.63
C ARG A 114 2.71 -8.51 -16.72
N GLU A 115 2.24 -9.04 -17.84
CA GLU A 115 2.48 -10.45 -18.09
C GLU A 115 3.99 -10.66 -18.18
N PRO A 116 4.55 -11.71 -17.56
CA PRO A 116 5.95 -12.05 -17.77
C PRO A 116 6.13 -12.34 -19.27
N GLY A 117 6.90 -11.50 -19.95
CA GLY A 117 7.14 -11.66 -21.38
C GLY A 117 7.71 -13.03 -21.67
N ARG A 118 7.02 -13.82 -22.50
CA ARG A 118 7.58 -15.06 -23.07
C ARG A 118 8.78 -14.69 -23.92
N GLU A 119 9.93 -15.28 -23.63
CA GLU A 119 11.04 -15.29 -24.59
C GLU A 119 10.57 -16.03 -25.84
N VAL A 120 10.66 -15.35 -26.99
CA VAL A 120 10.53 -16.00 -28.30
C VAL A 120 11.89 -16.65 -28.54
N GLY A 121 11.94 -17.97 -28.38
CA GLY A 121 13.12 -18.79 -28.70
C GLY A 121 13.35 -18.92 -30.19
#